data_AF-A0A944XW23-F1
#
_entry.id   AF-A0A944XW23-F1
#
_cell.length_a   1.000
_cell.length_b   1.000
_cell.length_c   1.000
_cell.angle_alpha   90.00
_cell.angle_beta   90.00
_cell.angle_gamma   90.00
#
_symmetry.space_group_name_H-M   'P 1'
#
loop_
_entity.id
_entity.type
_entity.pdbx_description
1 polymer ?
#
loop_
_entity_poly.entity_id
_entity_poly.type
_entity_poly.pdbx_seq_one_letter_code
_entity_poly.pdbx_strand_id
1 'polypeptide(L)'
;MNDQKPQIIIKEYVRNYGSLSIIFGFIGVFFLSFLLSPIAFIFGILALTNKEYIAGLVGIILSILGVLTSPLLMALISMPAVTYIHNGVML
;
A
#
# COMPACT_ATOMS: atom_id res chain seq x y z
N MET A 1 43.19 -35.73 14.61
CA MET A 1 41.86 -35.36 15.12
C MET A 1 41.48 -34.07 14.40
N ASN A 2 40.40 -34.10 13.60
CA ASN A 2 39.96 -32.96 12.79
C ASN A 2 38.71 -32.38 13.47
N ASP A 3 38.89 -31.32 14.26
CA ASP A 3 37.84 -30.68 15.04
C ASP A 3 36.90 -29.88 14.12
N GLN A 4 35.93 -30.57 13.52
CA GLN A 4 34.83 -29.93 12.80
C GLN A 4 33.88 -29.28 13.81
N LYS A 5 34.16 -28.02 14.17
CA LYS A 5 33.23 -27.18 14.94
C LYS A 5 31.86 -27.17 14.24
N PRO A 6 30.76 -27.53 14.91
CA PRO A 6 29.44 -27.46 14.32
C PRO A 6 29.11 -26.00 14.00
N GLN A 7 29.01 -25.67 12.71
CA GLN A 7 28.57 -24.36 12.25
C GLN A 7 27.05 -24.31 12.36
N ILE A 8 26.54 -23.55 13.33
CA ILE A 8 25.11 -23.32 13.50
C ILE A 8 24.67 -22.34 12.41
N ILE A 9 24.07 -22.87 11.34
CA ILE A 9 23.47 -22.06 10.27
C ILE A 9 22.15 -21.52 10.81
N ILE A 10 22.17 -20.29 11.30
CA ILE A 10 20.95 -19.56 11.66
C ILE A 10 20.28 -19.18 10.35
N LYS A 11 19.21 -19.89 9.97
CA LYS A 11 18.34 -19.47 8.87
C LYS A 11 17.58 -18.23 9.33
N GLU A 12 18.09 -17.05 9.00
CA GLU A 12 17.30 -15.82 9.11
C GLU A 12 16.08 -15.96 8.19
N TYR A 13 14.91 -16.02 8.80
CA TYR A 13 13.65 -16.01 8.07
C TYR A 13 13.47 -14.61 7.50
N VAL A 14 13.91 -14.40 6.25
CA VAL A 14 13.87 -13.09 5.59
C VAL A 14 12.41 -12.69 5.41
N ARG A 15 11.91 -11.86 6.32
CA ARG A 15 10.52 -11.45 6.37
C ARG A 15 10.36 -10.23 5.46
N ASN A 16 9.94 -10.51 4.22
CA ASN A 16 9.97 -9.57 3.11
C ASN A 16 8.73 -8.63 3.14
N TYR A 17 8.70 -7.73 4.12
CA TYR A 17 7.56 -6.84 4.40
C TYR A 17 7.34 -5.80 3.29
N GLY A 18 8.39 -5.40 2.58
CA GLY A 18 8.33 -4.46 1.47
C GLY A 18 7.64 -5.04 0.25
N SER A 19 7.86 -6.32 -0.06
CA SER A 19 7.13 -6.99 -1.14
C SER A 19 5.62 -7.03 -0.85
N LEU A 20 5.26 -7.29 0.41
CA LEU A 20 3.86 -7.26 0.87
C LEU A 20 3.25 -5.85 0.73
N SER A 21 3.98 -4.79 1.11
CA SER A 21 3.48 -3.41 0.99
C SER A 21 3.22 -3.02 -0.47
N ILE A 22 4.08 -3.44 -1.40
CA ILE A 22 3.91 -3.18 -2.84
C ILE A 22 2.66 -3.89 -3.37
N ILE A 23 2.48 -5.17 -3.04
CA ILE A 23 1.34 -5.97 -3.51
C ILE A 23 0.02 -5.38 -2.99
N PHE A 24 -0.05 -5.09 -1.69
CA PHE A 24 -1.25 -4.49 -1.10
C PHE A 24 -1.49 -3.06 -1.62
N GLY A 25 -0.44 -2.27 -1.83
CA GLY A 25 -0.53 -0.94 -2.42
C GLY A 25 -1.06 -0.98 -3.85
N PHE A 26 -0.51 -1.86 -4.68
CA PHE A 26 -0.92 -2.01 -6.07
C PHE A 26 -2.36 -2.51 -6.22
N ILE A 27 -2.75 -3.56 -5.48
CA ILE A 27 -4.15 -4.04 -5.50
C ILE A 27 -5.09 -2.98 -4.92
N GLY A 28 -4.62 -2.26 -3.89
CA GLY A 28 -5.34 -1.15 -3.27
C GLY A 28 -5.70 -0.05 -4.26
N VAL A 29 -4.85 0.26 -5.24
CA VAL A 29 -5.13 1.30 -6.25
C VAL A 29 -6.38 1.01 -7.08
N PHE A 30 -6.66 -0.26 -7.40
CA PHE A 30 -7.69 -0.61 -8.38
C PHE A 30 -9.03 -1.06 -7.82
N PHE A 31 -9.05 -1.80 -6.70
CA PHE A 31 -10.27 -2.51 -6.27
C PHE A 31 -10.84 -2.02 -4.95
N LEU A 32 -10.00 -1.86 -3.92
CA LEU A 32 -10.47 -1.72 -2.53
C LEU A 32 -9.61 -0.72 -1.76
N SER A 33 -9.37 0.45 -2.36
CA SER A 33 -8.43 1.46 -1.87
C SER A 33 -8.69 1.89 -0.44
N PHE A 34 -9.96 2.03 -0.05
CA PHE A 34 -10.32 2.46 1.30
C PHE A 34 -9.78 1.53 2.40
N LEU A 35 -9.70 0.22 2.14
CA LEU A 35 -9.25 -0.77 3.11
C LEU A 35 -7.79 -1.16 2.90
N LEU A 36 -7.39 -1.40 1.64
CA LEU A 36 -6.04 -1.88 1.32
C LEU A 36 -4.98 -0.78 1.36
N SER A 37 -5.33 0.47 1.09
CA SER A 37 -4.36 1.58 1.14
C SER A 37 -3.80 1.83 2.55
N PRO A 38 -4.59 1.95 3.63
CA PRO A 38 -4.04 2.15 4.97
C PRO A 38 -3.22 0.94 5.45
N ILE A 39 -3.60 -0.27 5.04
CA ILE A 39 -2.84 -1.49 5.31
C ILE A 39 -1.47 -1.43 4.60
N ALA A 40 -1.45 -1.06 3.32
CA ALA A 40 -0.23 -0.89 2.54
C ALA A 40 0.67 0.21 3.12
N PHE A 41 0.09 1.30 3.66
CA PHE A 41 0.83 2.35 4.35
C PHE A 41 1.54 1.83 5.60
N ILE A 42 0.83 1.07 6.45
CA ILE A 42 1.38 0.45 7.66
C ILE A 42 2.51 -0.51 7.30
N PHE A 43 2.29 -1.39 6.30
CA PHE A 43 3.36 -2.29 5.83
C PHE A 43 4.52 -1.56 5.19
N GLY A 44 4.29 -0.43 4.52
CA GLY A 44 5.34 0.42 3.96
C GLY A 44 6.24 1.04 5.04
N ILE A 45 5.63 1.51 6.14
CA ILE A 45 6.39 1.99 7.31
C ILE A 45 7.19 0.85 7.94
N LEU A 46 6.58 -0.33 8.12
CA LEU A 46 7.28 -1.50 8.67
C LEU A 46 8.44 -1.95 7.77
N ALA A 47 8.30 -1.89 6.45
CA ALA A 47 9.39 -2.18 5.51
C ALA A 47 10.56 -1.19 5.66
N LEU A 48 10.27 0.09 5.94
CA LEU A 48 11.28 1.10 6.23
C LEU A 48 12.10 0.76 7.49
N THR A 49 11.44 0.23 8.53
CA THR A 49 12.10 -0.25 9.76
C THR A 49 12.97 -1.50 9.52
N ASN A 50 12.61 -2.34 8.55
CA ASN A 50 13.34 -3.57 8.20
C ASN A 50 14.49 -3.35 7.19
N LYS A 51 14.93 -2.10 6.98
CA LYS A 51 15.97 -1.71 5.98
C LYS A 51 15.58 -1.94 4.52
N GLU A 52 14.31 -2.26 4.24
CA GLU A 52 13.77 -2.40 2.88
C GLU A 52 13.27 -1.04 2.36
N TYR A 53 14.17 -0.06 2.33
CA TYR A 53 13.81 1.35 2.07
C TYR A 53 13.13 1.57 0.73
N ILE A 54 13.64 0.94 -0.33
CA ILE A 54 13.11 1.10 -1.69
C ILE A 54 11.70 0.55 -1.77
N ALA A 55 11.49 -0.67 -1.27
CA ALA A 55 10.20 -1.34 -1.32
C ALA A 55 9.16 -0.66 -0.41
N GLY A 56 9.57 -0.21 0.78
CA GLY A 56 8.73 0.55 1.70
C GLY A 56 8.27 1.87 1.10
N LEU A 57 9.19 2.63 0.50
CA LEU A 57 8.89 3.94 -0.09
C LEU A 57 7.97 3.80 -1.31
N VAL A 58 8.21 2.80 -2.16
CA VAL A 58 7.32 2.49 -3.31
C VAL A 58 5.91 2.11 -2.82
N GLY A 59 5.80 1.27 -1.78
CA GLY A 59 4.51 0.90 -1.18
C GLY A 59 3.75 2.09 -0.58
N ILE A 60 4.45 3.02 0.08
CA ILE A 60 3.85 4.26 0.62
C ILE A 60 3.32 5.15 -0.51
N ILE A 61 4.09 5.34 -1.59
CA ILE A 61 3.65 6.13 -2.74
C ILE A 61 2.42 5.49 -3.39
N LEU A 62 2.44 4.17 -3.60
CA LEU A 62 1.29 3.41 -4.15
C LEU A 62 0.05 3.52 -3.27
N SER A 63 0.22 3.50 -1.94
CA SER A 63 -0.87 3.69 -0.99
C SER A 63 -1.52 5.08 -1.15
N ILE A 64 -0.71 6.14 -1.22
CA ILE A 64 -1.19 7.52 -1.40
C ILE A 64 -1.90 7.68 -2.74
N LEU A 65 -1.26 7.22 -3.82
CA LEU A 65 -1.86 7.24 -5.15
C LEU A 65 -3.16 6.45 -5.17
N GLY A 66 -3.21 5.29 -4.51
CA GLY A 66 -4.42 4.47 -4.47
C GLY A 66 -5.60 5.16 -3.81
N VAL A 67 -5.40 5.96 -2.76
CA VAL A 67 -6.50 6.77 -2.19
C VAL A 67 -6.96 7.83 -3.19
N LEU A 68 -6.01 8.56 -3.77
CA LEU A 68 -6.27 9.67 -4.69
C LEU A 68 -6.93 9.23 -5.99
N THR A 69 -6.54 8.09 -6.54
CA THR A 69 -7.10 7.54 -7.78
C THR A 69 -8.30 6.63 -7.55
N SER A 70 -8.73 6.44 -6.30
CA SER A 70 -9.81 5.48 -6.02
C SER A 70 -11.12 5.95 -6.69
N PRO A 71 -11.78 5.09 -7.48
CA PRO A 71 -13.09 5.38 -8.06
C PRO A 71 -14.12 5.74 -7.00
N LEU A 72 -13.96 5.23 -5.77
CA LEU A 72 -14.85 5.49 -4.64
C LEU A 72 -14.75 6.94 -4.11
N LEU A 73 -13.54 7.46 -3.87
CA LEU A 73 -13.39 8.88 -3.50
C LEU A 73 -13.82 9.77 -4.66
N MET A 74 -13.44 9.41 -5.89
CA MET A 74 -13.82 10.18 -7.06
C MET A 74 -15.34 10.21 -7.22
N ALA A 75 -16.04 9.09 -7.03
CA ALA A 75 -17.51 9.04 -7.02
C ALA A 75 -18.12 9.88 -5.89
N LEU A 76 -17.56 9.82 -4.67
CA LEU A 76 -18.06 10.62 -3.54
C LEU A 76 -17.90 12.13 -3.76
N ILE A 77 -16.77 12.56 -4.35
CA ILE A 77 -16.51 13.98 -4.67
C ILE A 77 -17.31 14.43 -5.90
N SER A 78 -17.57 13.53 -6.85
CA SER A 78 -18.33 13.84 -8.09
C SER A 78 -19.85 13.83 -7.88
N MET A 79 -20.35 13.10 -6.88
CA MET A 79 -21.78 13.03 -6.58
C MET A 79 -22.45 14.38 -6.29
N PRO A 80 -21.88 15.32 -5.50
CA PRO A 80 -22.50 16.63 -5.33
C PRO A 80 -22.65 17.38 -6.66
N ALA A 81 -21.76 17.19 -7.65
CA ALA A 81 -21.92 17.81 -8.96
C ALA A 81 -23.20 17.35 -9.69
N VAL A 82 -23.65 16.11 -9.47
CA VAL A 82 -24.91 15.60 -10.04
C VAL A 82 -26.12 16.10 -9.23
N THR A 83 -26.01 16.21 -7.91
CA THR A 83 -27.12 16.68 -7.06
C THR A 83 -27.39 18.18 -7.21
N TYR A 84 -26.35 18.99 -7.47
CA TYR A 84 -26.52 20.42 -7.80
C TYR A 84 -27.27 20.63 -9.12
N ILE A 85 -27.17 19.70 -10.07
CA ILE A 85 -27.88 19.79 -11.37
C ILE A 85 -29.39 19.54 -11.21
N HIS A 86 -29.85 18.86 -10.15
CA HIS A 86 -31.27 18.60 -9.96
C HIS A 86 -32.05 19.87 -9.51
N ASN A 87 -31.41 20.82 -8.83
CA ASN A 87 -32.09 21.98 -8.24
C ASN A 87 -31.72 23.35 -8.85
N GLY A 88 -30.98 23.40 -9.96
CA GLY A 88 -30.55 24.68 -10.56
C GLY A 88 -30.35 24.61 -12.07
N VAL A 89 -31.25 25.26 -12.79
CA VAL A 89 -31.19 25.63 -14.23
C VAL A 89 -29.81 26.16 -14.65
N MET A 90 -29.31 25.74 -15.83
CA MET A 90 -28.57 26.55 -16.83
C MET A 90 -28.83 25.87 -18.20
N LEU A 91 -29.58 26.46 -19.15
CA LEU A 91 -29.18 27.52 -20.10
C LEU A 91 -27.73 27.43 -20.57
#